data_AF-A0A922ZDW9-F1
#
_entry.id   AF-A0A922ZDW9-F1
#
_cell.length_a   1.000
_cell.length_b   1.000
_cell.length_c   1.000
_cell.angle_alpha   90.00
_cell.angle_beta   90.00
_cell.angle_gamma   90.00
#
_symmetry.space_group_name_H-M   'P 1'
#
loop_
_entity.id
_entity.type
_entity.pdbx_description
1 polymer ?
#
loop_
_entity_poly.entity_id
_entity_poly.type
_entity_poly.pdbx_seq_one_letter_code
_entity_poly.pdbx_strand_id
1 'polypeptide(L)'
;MKTLNLTRIPIFLLLIILWHGCQELEPVSITNENNDTQFIEMQTIGNTIDSLLAPSGVDSFGLVGSTGKYFARMIITGIRNDLPLRSDSVSQAEAIFLDRLNPFQANGRTFAYPSFDIGSILLNGDTLIKQQRQTRISGKDSLLGYRYQLRKNYSYESGKIYRWQITGNGNIDSTEISISSPSEIRVLQIYPPAILPGVPLNIKWQCTNKFVNIVVSRESGLQQKSWVPIIHLKVRNSKGEVIIPEKILDLLPTKQYRRFLFTFSSESKFSTNLNGYPDSVLVESASLHNILLNVGS
;
A
#
# COMPACT_ATOMS: atom_id res chain seq x y z
N MET A 1 -59.03 25.81 41.46
CA MET A 1 -57.63 25.39 41.72
C MET A 1 -57.45 23.95 41.25
N LYS A 2 -56.69 23.74 40.17
CA LYS A 2 -56.27 22.41 39.71
C LYS A 2 -54.76 22.48 39.49
N THR A 3 -54.00 21.80 40.34
CA THR A 3 -52.55 21.60 40.19
C THR A 3 -52.34 20.39 39.27
N LEU A 4 -51.81 20.63 38.07
CA LEU A 4 -51.37 19.60 37.14
C LEU A 4 -49.90 19.28 37.42
N ASN A 5 -49.65 18.08 37.94
CA ASN A 5 -48.32 17.51 38.13
C ASN A 5 -47.70 17.21 36.75
N LEU A 6 -46.76 18.05 36.32
CA LEU A 6 -45.74 17.69 35.34
C LEU A 6 -44.61 17.00 36.09
N THR A 7 -44.40 15.70 35.88
CA THR A 7 -43.08 15.04 35.90
C THR A 7 -43.28 13.56 35.63
N ARG A 8 -42.31 12.96 34.92
CA ARG A 8 -42.27 11.58 34.39
C ARG A 8 -42.78 11.41 32.96
N ILE A 9 -42.19 12.17 32.03
CA ILE A 9 -41.98 11.66 30.68
C ILE A 9 -40.76 10.73 30.77
N PRO A 10 -40.91 9.43 30.47
CA PRO A 10 -39.99 8.41 30.93
C PRO A 10 -38.75 8.33 30.05
N ILE A 11 -37.62 8.08 30.73
CA ILE A 11 -36.30 7.63 30.27
C ILE A 11 -36.34 6.52 29.19
N PHE A 12 -37.50 5.90 28.98
CA PHE A 12 -37.77 4.89 27.96
C PHE A 12 -37.60 5.39 26.51
N LEU A 13 -37.89 6.67 26.21
CA LEU A 13 -37.74 7.19 24.85
C LEU A 13 -36.25 7.42 24.48
N LEU A 14 -35.38 7.64 25.46
CA LEU A 14 -33.94 7.88 25.24
C LEU A 14 -33.18 6.56 24.98
N LEU A 15 -33.67 5.43 25.49
CA LEU A 15 -33.06 4.10 25.29
C LEU A 15 -33.34 3.51 23.92
N ILE A 16 -34.47 3.86 23.27
CA ILE A 16 -34.82 3.36 21.93
C ILE A 16 -33.92 3.98 20.84
N ILE A 17 -33.48 5.23 21.03
CA ILE A 17 -32.60 5.93 20.07
C ILE A 17 -31.18 5.35 20.10
N LEU A 18 -30.74 4.81 21.23
CA LEU A 18 -29.42 4.15 21.35
C LEU A 18 -29.39 2.75 20.71
N TRP A 19 -30.54 2.11 20.47
CA TRP A 19 -30.58 0.75 19.93
C TRP A 19 -30.66 0.65 18.40
N HIS A 20 -30.84 1.77 17.69
CA HIS A 20 -30.85 1.82 16.22
C HIS A 20 -29.60 2.46 15.60
N GLY A 21 -28.52 2.64 16.38
CA GLY A 21 -27.30 3.33 15.94
C GLY A 21 -26.16 2.48 15.34
N CYS A 22 -26.37 1.19 15.06
CA CYS A 22 -25.37 0.36 14.39
C CYS A 22 -26.00 -0.40 13.22
N GLN A 23 -26.27 0.32 12.13
CA GLN A 23 -26.38 -0.33 10.81
C GLN A 23 -24.96 -0.56 10.31
N GLU A 24 -24.50 -1.80 10.48
CA GLU A 24 -23.37 -2.33 9.73
C GLU A 24 -23.78 -2.28 8.24
N LEU A 25 -22.98 -1.58 7.43
CA LEU A 25 -23.21 -1.47 5.98
C LEU A 25 -23.22 -2.89 5.38
N GLU A 26 -24.37 -3.30 4.86
CA GLU A 26 -24.47 -4.58 4.15
C GLU A 26 -23.47 -4.61 2.98
N PRO A 27 -22.80 -5.76 2.75
CA PRO A 27 -21.88 -5.90 1.64
C PRO A 27 -22.64 -5.70 0.32
N VAL A 28 -22.19 -4.71 -0.45
CA VAL A 28 -22.77 -4.35 -1.74
C VAL A 28 -22.66 -5.54 -2.70
N SER A 29 -23.79 -6.22 -2.94
CA SER A 29 -23.93 -7.22 -3.99
C SER A 29 -24.00 -6.52 -5.35
N ILE A 30 -23.00 -6.76 -6.22
CA ILE A 30 -22.91 -6.11 -7.53
C ILE A 30 -23.42 -7.07 -8.62
N THR A 31 -24.73 -7.07 -8.86
CA THR A 31 -25.34 -7.72 -10.04
C THR A 31 -25.52 -6.70 -11.16
N ASN A 32 -24.76 -6.84 -12.24
CA ASN A 32 -25.06 -6.21 -13.54
C ASN A 32 -24.57 -7.14 -14.65
N GLU A 33 -25.29 -7.22 -15.77
CA GLU A 33 -25.22 -8.35 -16.73
C GLU A 33 -24.09 -8.26 -17.77
N ASN A 34 -23.29 -7.18 -17.77
CA ASN A 34 -22.08 -7.02 -18.61
C ASN A 34 -20.83 -6.72 -17.77
N ASN A 35 -20.74 -7.33 -16.59
CA ASN A 35 -19.93 -6.79 -15.51
C ASN A 35 -18.77 -7.73 -15.13
N ASP A 36 -17.55 -7.24 -15.30
CA ASP A 36 -16.34 -7.89 -14.77
C ASP A 36 -16.28 -7.80 -13.23
N THR A 37 -17.34 -7.35 -12.54
CA THR A 37 -17.40 -7.32 -11.07
C THR A 37 -17.17 -8.66 -10.41
N GLN A 38 -17.50 -9.76 -11.07
CA GLN A 38 -17.15 -11.11 -10.57
C GLN A 38 -15.62 -11.34 -10.48
N PHE A 39 -14.83 -10.56 -11.20
CA PHE A 39 -13.37 -10.62 -11.22
C PHE A 39 -12.71 -9.56 -10.34
N ILE A 40 -13.47 -8.59 -9.83
CA ILE A 40 -12.97 -7.45 -9.07
C ILE A 40 -13.38 -7.62 -7.60
N GLU A 41 -12.39 -7.80 -6.74
CA GLU A 41 -12.56 -7.79 -5.29
C GLU A 41 -12.08 -6.43 -4.75
N MET A 42 -12.95 -5.65 -4.10
CA MET A 42 -12.56 -4.41 -3.44
C MET A 42 -11.98 -4.74 -2.07
N GLN A 43 -10.75 -4.27 -1.80
CA GLN A 43 -10.07 -4.49 -0.54
C GLN A 43 -10.14 -3.23 0.32
N THR A 44 -10.34 -3.43 1.63
CA THR A 44 -10.28 -2.34 2.59
C THR A 44 -8.87 -1.79 2.65
N ILE A 45 -8.71 -0.49 2.40
CA ILE A 45 -7.46 0.20 2.71
C ILE A 45 -7.41 0.29 4.23
N GLY A 46 -6.46 -0.42 4.85
CA GLY A 46 -6.32 -0.39 6.29
C GLY A 46 -6.17 1.05 6.77
N ASN A 47 -6.98 1.44 7.76
CA ASN A 47 -6.77 2.67 8.51
C ASN A 47 -5.46 2.51 9.29
N THR A 48 -4.32 2.88 8.70
CA THR A 48 -3.04 2.91 9.38
C THR A 48 -2.96 4.14 10.30
N ILE A 49 -3.89 4.21 11.25
CA ILE A 49 -3.85 5.10 12.41
C ILE A 49 -3.37 4.24 13.59
N ASP A 50 -2.10 3.85 13.55
CA ASP A 50 -1.27 3.51 14.74
C ASP A 50 0.17 3.12 14.36
N SER A 51 0.64 3.62 13.21
CA SER A 51 2.04 3.52 12.84
C SER A 51 2.49 4.93 12.48
N LEU A 52 3.26 5.54 13.38
CA LEU A 52 4.12 6.69 13.06
C LEU A 52 5.18 6.35 11.98
N LEU A 53 5.20 5.10 11.52
CA LEU A 53 5.56 4.75 10.15
C LEU A 53 4.28 4.89 9.33
N ALA A 54 3.87 6.13 9.05
CA ALA A 54 3.26 6.35 7.76
C ALA A 54 4.26 5.71 6.78
N PRO A 55 3.90 4.71 5.95
CA PRO A 55 4.53 4.70 4.64
C PRO A 55 4.33 6.13 4.17
N SER A 56 5.40 6.94 4.08
CA SER A 56 5.27 8.30 3.56
C SER A 56 4.59 8.11 2.22
N GLY A 57 3.32 8.49 2.21
CA GLY A 57 2.32 7.82 1.40
C GLY A 57 2.75 7.95 -0.04
N VAL A 58 3.07 6.82 -0.69
CA VAL A 58 3.32 6.80 -2.12
C VAL A 58 4.20 8.00 -2.53
N ASP A 59 5.39 8.14 -1.93
CA ASP A 59 6.38 9.06 -2.51
C ASP A 59 6.80 8.45 -3.86
N SER A 60 6.00 8.80 -4.87
CA SER A 60 6.14 8.52 -6.30
C SER A 60 6.14 7.06 -6.80
N PHE A 61 6.08 6.01 -5.96
CA PHE A 61 6.29 4.63 -6.44
C PHE A 61 5.31 3.54 -5.98
N GLY A 62 4.08 3.90 -5.60
CA GLY A 62 2.96 2.94 -5.56
C GLY A 62 3.05 1.75 -4.60
N LEU A 63 3.94 1.78 -3.60
CA LEU A 63 4.04 0.73 -2.59
C LEU A 63 2.85 0.81 -1.61
N VAL A 64 1.76 0.09 -1.91
CA VAL A 64 0.69 -0.12 -0.93
C VAL A 64 1.14 -1.21 0.03
N GLY A 65 1.65 -0.75 1.17
CA GLY A 65 2.10 -1.60 2.25
C GLY A 65 0.96 -2.44 2.83
N SER A 66 1.15 -3.76 2.89
CA SER A 66 0.46 -4.67 3.82
C SER A 66 0.92 -4.46 5.28
N THR A 67 1.22 -3.21 5.66
CA THR A 67 2.13 -2.82 6.74
C THR A 67 1.49 -2.75 8.12
N GLY A 68 0.67 -3.74 8.46
CA GLY A 68 0.23 -3.98 9.85
C GLY A 68 0.77 -5.28 10.44
N LYS A 69 1.11 -6.28 9.61
CA LYS A 69 1.39 -7.64 10.09
C LYS A 69 2.87 -7.95 10.30
N TYR A 70 3.76 -7.35 9.53
CA TYR A 70 5.18 -7.71 9.53
C TYR A 70 6.05 -6.57 10.04
N PHE A 71 6.93 -6.91 10.99
CA PHE A 71 7.91 -5.97 11.56
C PHE A 71 9.25 -6.01 10.83
N ALA A 72 9.48 -7.01 9.98
CA ALA A 72 10.59 -7.01 9.03
C ALA A 72 10.10 -7.21 7.60
N ARG A 73 10.78 -6.55 6.66
CA ARG A 73 10.50 -6.65 5.23
C ARG A 73 11.75 -6.53 4.39
N MET A 74 11.77 -7.26 3.28
CA MET A 74 12.71 -7.12 2.18
C MET A 74 11.89 -7.07 0.89
N ILE A 75 11.96 -5.95 0.18
CA ILE A 75 11.12 -5.65 -0.97
C ILE A 75 12.01 -5.29 -2.14
N ILE A 76 11.75 -5.89 -3.31
CA ILE A 76 12.28 -5.43 -4.58
C ILE A 76 11.15 -5.12 -5.57
N THR A 77 11.18 -3.92 -6.13
CA THR A 77 10.18 -3.47 -7.10
C THR A 77 10.80 -2.98 -8.39
N GLY A 78 10.24 -3.40 -9.52
CA GLY A 78 10.43 -2.74 -10.80
C GLY A 78 9.28 -1.78 -11.04
N ILE A 79 9.57 -0.51 -11.26
CA ILE A 79 8.56 0.54 -11.40
C ILE A 79 8.69 1.18 -12.76
N ARG A 80 7.58 1.25 -13.47
CA ARG A 80 7.38 2.04 -14.68
C ARG A 80 6.38 3.15 -14.38
N ASN A 81 6.71 4.39 -14.72
CA ASN A 81 5.75 5.48 -14.68
C ASN A 81 5.51 5.99 -16.09
N ASP A 82 4.25 6.04 -16.50
CA ASP A 82 3.82 6.71 -17.72
C ASP A 82 3.01 7.96 -17.28
N LEU A 83 3.72 9.08 -17.14
CA LEU A 83 3.19 10.40 -16.81
C LEU A 83 3.04 11.24 -18.09
N PRO A 84 2.16 12.26 -18.13
CA PRO A 84 1.85 13.01 -19.36
C PRO A 84 3.03 13.56 -20.15
N LEU A 85 4.18 13.81 -19.49
CA LEU A 85 5.38 14.38 -20.09
C LEU A 85 6.64 13.53 -19.87
N ARG A 86 6.52 12.36 -19.22
CA ARG A 86 7.67 11.55 -18.82
C ARG A 86 7.29 10.09 -18.70
N SER A 87 8.06 9.25 -19.39
CA SER A 87 8.12 7.82 -19.11
C SER A 87 9.46 7.50 -18.47
N ASP A 88 9.47 6.85 -17.31
CA ASP A 88 10.69 6.38 -16.67
C ASP A 88 10.52 4.99 -16.05
N SER A 89 11.63 4.26 -15.99
CA SER A 89 11.71 2.94 -15.38
C SER A 89 12.85 2.86 -14.38
N VAL A 90 12.55 2.40 -13.18
CA VAL A 90 13.46 2.32 -12.03
C VAL A 90 13.24 1.01 -11.31
N SER A 91 14.34 0.40 -10.86
CA SER A 91 14.31 -0.66 -9.86
C SER A 91 14.66 -0.09 -8.49
N GLN A 92 13.92 -0.53 -7.49
CA GLN A 92 14.14 -0.15 -6.11
C GLN A 92 14.13 -1.39 -5.23
N ALA A 93 15.07 -1.46 -4.30
CA ALA A 93 15.10 -2.46 -3.26
C ALA A 93 15.16 -1.76 -1.90
N GLU A 94 14.37 -2.25 -0.94
CA GLU A 94 14.35 -1.76 0.43
C GLU A 94 14.30 -2.93 1.40
N ALA A 95 15.04 -2.81 2.51
CA ALA A 95 14.90 -3.71 3.64
C ALA A 95 14.91 -2.95 4.98
N ILE A 96 14.12 -3.44 5.94
CA ILE A 96 14.04 -2.90 7.29
C ILE A 96 13.60 -4.01 8.25
N PHE A 97 14.18 -4.02 9.45
CA PHE A 97 13.97 -5.04 10.48
C PHE A 97 13.65 -4.33 11.79
N LEU A 98 12.37 -4.15 12.10
CA LEU A 98 11.92 -3.42 13.27
C LEU A 98 12.00 -4.28 14.52
N ASP A 99 12.27 -3.65 15.64
CA ASP A 99 12.21 -4.24 16.97
C ASP A 99 10.85 -3.97 17.58
N ARG A 100 9.96 -4.97 17.49
CA ARG A 100 8.64 -4.93 18.10
C ARG A 100 8.70 -5.00 19.62
N LEU A 101 9.71 -5.66 20.17
CA LEU A 101 9.82 -5.95 21.61
C LEU A 101 10.24 -4.71 22.40
N ASN A 102 10.99 -3.80 21.76
CA ASN A 102 11.44 -2.56 22.38
C ASN A 102 10.87 -1.32 21.65
N PRO A 103 9.54 -1.10 21.69
CA PRO A 103 8.95 0.09 21.09
C PRO A 103 9.44 1.34 21.82
N PHE A 104 9.74 2.38 21.04
CA PHE A 104 9.94 3.71 21.58
C PHE A 104 8.59 4.29 22.00
N GLN A 105 8.43 4.54 23.31
CA GLN A 105 7.23 5.11 23.89
C GLN A 105 7.49 6.51 24.45
N ALA A 106 6.53 7.40 24.28
CA ALA A 106 6.50 8.69 24.98
C ALA A 106 5.06 8.97 25.44
N ASN A 107 4.89 9.54 26.64
CA ASN A 107 3.58 9.85 27.22
C ASN A 107 2.59 8.66 27.20
N GLY A 108 3.09 7.43 27.43
CA GLY A 108 2.27 6.20 27.43
C GLY A 108 1.76 5.75 26.06
N ARG A 109 2.22 6.37 24.96
CA ARG A 109 1.88 5.98 23.59
C ARG A 109 3.13 5.49 22.86
N THR A 110 2.97 4.47 22.03
CA THR A 110 4.05 4.02 21.13
C THR A 110 4.22 5.02 20.01
N PHE A 111 5.43 5.58 19.90
CA PHE A 111 5.79 6.53 18.86
C PHE A 111 6.52 5.89 17.70
N ALA A 112 7.35 4.86 17.93
CA ALA A 112 8.07 4.21 16.84
C ALA A 112 8.56 2.84 17.28
N TYR A 113 8.84 1.99 16.30
CA TYR A 113 9.67 0.81 16.50
C TYR A 113 11.08 1.13 16.00
N PRO A 114 12.11 1.05 16.86
CA PRO A 114 13.50 1.05 16.44
C PRO A 114 13.74 -0.08 15.42
N SER A 115 14.81 -0.02 14.63
CA SER A 115 15.22 -1.12 13.78
C SER A 115 16.58 -1.69 14.19
N PHE A 116 16.71 -3.00 14.01
CA PHE A 116 17.96 -3.72 14.15
C PHE A 116 18.96 -3.30 13.09
N ASP A 117 20.22 -3.30 13.49
CA ASP A 117 21.35 -3.35 12.58
C ASP A 117 21.61 -4.81 12.22
N ILE A 118 21.38 -5.18 10.96
CA ILE A 118 21.56 -6.55 10.48
C ILE A 118 22.87 -6.76 9.70
N GLY A 119 23.81 -5.81 9.82
CA GLY A 119 25.05 -5.81 9.06
C GLY A 119 24.86 -5.19 7.68
N SER A 120 25.49 -5.77 6.67
CA SER A 120 25.37 -5.39 5.26
C SER A 120 24.37 -6.29 4.53
N ILE A 121 23.64 -5.71 3.59
CA ILE A 121 22.72 -6.43 2.72
C ILE A 121 23.18 -6.26 1.29
N LEU A 122 23.27 -7.36 0.56
CA LEU A 122 23.50 -7.37 -0.87
C LEU A 122 22.27 -7.93 -1.57
N LEU A 123 21.97 -7.40 -2.74
CA LEU A 123 20.95 -7.91 -3.64
C LEU A 123 21.62 -8.24 -4.97
N ASN A 124 21.68 -9.53 -5.32
CA ASN A 124 22.41 -9.99 -6.50
C ASN A 124 23.87 -9.49 -6.56
N GLY A 125 24.54 -9.38 -5.40
CA GLY A 125 25.89 -8.85 -5.26
C GLY A 125 26.00 -7.32 -5.14
N ASP A 126 24.90 -6.57 -5.30
CA ASP A 126 24.89 -5.12 -5.11
C ASP A 126 24.60 -4.75 -3.66
N THR A 127 25.52 -4.04 -3.02
CA THR A 127 25.34 -3.57 -1.63
C THR A 127 24.23 -2.51 -1.54
N LEU A 128 23.27 -2.73 -0.65
CA LEU A 128 22.27 -1.73 -0.28
C LEU A 128 22.90 -0.65 0.62
N ILE A 129 22.53 0.60 0.39
CA ILE A 129 22.97 1.73 1.20
C ILE A 129 22.25 1.66 2.55
N LYS A 130 23.03 1.51 3.61
CA LYS A 130 22.56 1.58 5.00
C LYS A 130 22.36 3.03 5.42
N GLN A 131 21.12 3.41 5.69
CA GLN A 131 20.72 4.75 6.09
C GLN A 131 20.24 4.76 7.54
N GLN A 132 20.70 5.74 8.32
CA GLN A 132 20.21 5.96 9.67
C GLN A 132 18.78 6.52 9.64
N ARG A 133 17.94 5.98 10.51
CA ARG A 133 16.60 6.49 10.78
C ARG A 133 16.66 7.32 12.05
N GLN A 134 16.24 8.57 11.99
CA GLN A 134 16.21 9.47 13.13
C GLN A 134 14.82 10.06 13.27
N THR A 135 14.42 10.35 14.50
CA THR A 135 13.19 11.09 14.82
C THR A 135 13.52 12.20 15.81
N ARG A 136 12.73 13.27 15.78
CA ARG A 136 12.88 14.38 16.71
C ARG A 136 11.76 14.34 17.74
N ILE A 137 12.11 14.13 19.00
CA ILE A 137 11.14 14.02 20.10
C ILE A 137 11.53 15.03 21.17
N SER A 138 10.58 15.89 21.54
CA SER A 138 10.79 16.97 22.50
C SER A 138 12.02 17.84 22.17
N GLY A 139 12.27 18.05 20.88
CA GLY A 139 13.38 18.86 20.38
C GLY A 139 14.73 18.16 20.25
N LYS A 140 14.88 16.91 20.72
CA LYS A 140 16.11 16.11 20.62
C LYS A 140 16.01 15.05 19.52
N ASP A 141 17.10 14.85 18.79
CA ASP A 141 17.20 13.80 17.78
C ASP A 141 17.49 12.45 18.46
N SER A 142 16.68 11.44 18.12
CA SER A 142 16.79 10.07 18.61
C SER A 142 16.99 9.12 17.44
N LEU A 143 18.03 8.29 17.51
CA LEU A 143 18.30 7.25 16.51
C LEU A 143 17.28 6.12 16.67
N LEU A 144 16.55 5.81 15.60
CA LEU A 144 15.58 4.73 15.49
C LEU A 144 16.13 3.51 14.73
N GLY A 145 17.45 3.41 14.56
CA GLY A 145 18.11 2.31 13.87
C GLY A 145 18.38 2.59 12.39
N TYR A 146 18.31 1.54 11.56
CA TYR A 146 18.70 1.58 10.15
C TYR A 146 17.59 1.14 9.19
N ARG A 147 17.65 1.65 7.96
CA ARG A 147 16.97 1.11 6.77
C ARG A 147 17.99 0.90 5.66
N TYR A 148 17.72 -0.02 4.76
CA TYR A 148 18.62 -0.38 3.68
C TYR A 148 17.92 -0.10 2.37
N GLN A 149 18.57 0.63 1.47
CA GLN A 149 17.96 1.02 0.20
C GLN A 149 18.94 0.92 -0.96
N LEU A 150 18.46 0.45 -2.11
CA LEU A 150 19.16 0.51 -3.38
C LEU A 150 18.19 1.02 -4.44
N ARG A 151 18.64 1.94 -5.27
CA ARG A 151 17.88 2.45 -6.41
C ARG A 151 18.77 2.41 -7.64
N LYS A 152 18.29 1.80 -8.71
CA LYS A 152 18.99 1.73 -9.99
C LYS A 152 18.05 2.09 -11.13
N ASN A 153 18.61 2.73 -12.16
CA ASN A 153 17.92 2.91 -13.43
C ASN A 153 18.00 1.58 -14.19
N TYR A 154 16.86 1.07 -14.68
CA TYR A 154 16.78 -0.11 -15.57
C TYR A 154 17.47 -1.40 -15.08
N SER A 155 17.09 -1.94 -13.91
CA SER A 155 17.63 -3.25 -13.45
C SER A 155 16.59 -4.25 -12.95
N TYR A 156 15.30 -4.00 -13.19
CA TYR A 156 14.28 -4.98 -12.88
C TYR A 156 14.05 -5.90 -14.08
N GLU A 157 14.26 -7.20 -13.87
CA GLU A 157 14.08 -8.24 -14.87
C GLU A 157 12.95 -9.15 -14.40
N SER A 158 11.90 -9.23 -15.21
CA SER A 158 10.77 -10.13 -14.97
C SER A 158 11.19 -11.59 -15.10
N GLY A 159 10.69 -12.46 -14.20
CA GLY A 159 11.01 -13.89 -14.18
C GLY A 159 12.42 -14.22 -13.67
N LYS A 160 13.16 -13.25 -13.14
CA LYS A 160 14.50 -13.42 -12.55
C LYS A 160 14.41 -13.80 -11.08
N ILE A 161 15.37 -14.59 -10.61
CA ILE A 161 15.56 -14.85 -9.18
C ILE A 161 16.44 -13.75 -8.60
N TYR A 162 15.93 -13.06 -7.60
CA TYR A 162 16.64 -12.09 -6.78
C TYR A 162 17.15 -12.75 -5.50
N ARG A 163 18.45 -12.61 -5.22
CA ARG A 163 19.11 -13.18 -4.04
C ARG A 163 19.51 -12.08 -3.08
N TRP A 164 18.90 -12.09 -1.90
CA TRP A 164 19.23 -11.26 -0.76
C TRP A 164 20.30 -11.97 0.07
N GLN A 165 21.43 -11.33 0.28
CA GLN A 165 22.53 -11.83 1.11
C GLN A 165 22.71 -10.88 2.29
N ILE A 166 22.55 -11.41 3.50
CA ILE A 166 22.70 -10.68 4.76
C ILE A 166 23.98 -11.17 5.41
N THR A 167 24.89 -10.25 5.78
CA THR A 167 26.14 -10.63 6.45
C THR A 167 25.95 -11.01 7.91
N GLY A 168 24.83 -10.59 8.52
CA GLY A 168 24.57 -10.73 9.95
C GLY A 168 25.26 -9.65 10.78
N ASN A 169 24.71 -9.39 11.97
CA ASN A 169 25.30 -8.54 13.00
C ASN A 169 24.62 -8.79 14.36
N GLY A 170 25.39 -8.73 15.45
CA GLY A 170 24.91 -9.05 16.79
C GLY A 170 24.40 -10.49 16.88
N ASN A 171 23.12 -10.65 17.24
CA ASN A 171 22.48 -11.96 17.36
C ASN A 171 21.89 -12.47 16.03
N ILE A 172 21.88 -11.66 14.97
CA ILE A 172 21.28 -12.02 13.69
C ILE A 172 22.35 -12.64 12.80
N ASP A 173 22.12 -13.89 12.41
CA ASP A 173 23.04 -14.67 11.59
C ASP A 173 23.12 -14.16 10.14
N SER A 174 24.21 -14.54 9.46
CA SER A 174 24.28 -14.42 8.02
C SER A 174 23.27 -15.35 7.35
N THR A 175 22.65 -14.89 6.27
CA THR A 175 21.63 -15.67 5.57
C THR A 175 21.57 -15.30 4.10
N GLU A 176 21.06 -16.23 3.28
CA GLU A 176 20.71 -15.99 1.88
C GLU A 176 19.25 -16.34 1.65
N ILE A 177 18.51 -15.42 1.03
CA ILE A 177 17.08 -15.57 0.73
C ILE A 177 16.84 -15.25 -0.73
N SER A 178 16.15 -16.14 -1.43
CA SER A 178 15.81 -15.96 -2.85
C SER A 178 14.33 -15.66 -3.04
N ILE A 179 14.01 -14.78 -4.00
CA ILE A 179 12.64 -14.52 -4.44
C ILE A 179 12.59 -14.38 -5.97
N SER A 180 11.64 -15.07 -6.60
CA SER A 180 11.38 -14.91 -8.04
C SER A 180 10.59 -13.63 -8.28
N SER A 181 10.99 -12.83 -9.27
CA SER A 181 10.18 -11.70 -9.72
C SER A 181 8.92 -12.18 -10.45
N PRO A 182 7.76 -11.57 -10.19
CA PRO A 182 6.54 -11.84 -10.95
C PRO A 182 6.68 -11.37 -12.40
N SER A 183 5.70 -11.77 -13.23
CA SER A 183 5.59 -11.25 -14.59
C SER A 183 5.46 -9.73 -14.58
N GLU A 184 6.18 -9.05 -15.47
CA GLU A 184 6.05 -7.60 -15.68
C GLU A 184 4.59 -7.24 -15.95
N ILE A 185 4.09 -6.21 -15.26
CA ILE A 185 2.80 -5.60 -15.56
C ILE A 185 3.02 -4.40 -16.46
N ARG A 186 2.39 -4.42 -17.64
CA ARG A 186 2.39 -3.28 -18.56
C ARG A 186 0.98 -2.98 -19.05
N VAL A 187 0.38 -1.90 -18.58
CA VAL A 187 -0.82 -1.35 -19.20
C VAL A 187 -0.51 -0.94 -20.63
N LEU A 188 -1.34 -1.43 -21.56
CA LEU A 188 -1.24 -1.20 -23.00
C LEU A 188 -2.22 -0.13 -23.45
N GLN A 189 -3.41 -0.09 -22.85
CA GLN A 189 -4.48 0.81 -23.24
C GLN A 189 -5.39 1.12 -22.06
N ILE A 190 -5.87 2.37 -22.01
CA ILE A 190 -6.95 2.83 -21.14
C ILE A 190 -7.97 3.58 -22.00
N TYR A 191 -9.25 3.22 -21.88
CA TYR A 191 -10.34 3.87 -22.59
C TYR A 191 -11.56 4.03 -21.68
N PRO A 192 -12.13 5.25 -21.52
CA PRO A 192 -11.61 6.54 -22.04
C PRO A 192 -10.25 6.92 -21.42
N PRO A 193 -9.44 7.80 -22.05
CA PRO A 193 -8.12 8.21 -21.54
C PRO A 193 -8.18 9.16 -20.33
N ALA A 194 -9.37 9.36 -19.76
CA ALA A 194 -9.65 10.20 -18.61
C ALA A 194 -10.81 9.56 -17.82
N ILE A 195 -10.95 9.90 -16.54
CA ILE A 195 -12.10 9.51 -15.74
C ILE A 195 -13.27 10.43 -16.13
N LEU A 196 -14.31 9.86 -16.75
CA LEU A 196 -15.52 10.58 -17.15
C LEU A 196 -16.70 10.18 -16.24
N PRO A 197 -17.56 11.12 -15.81
CA PRO A 197 -18.74 10.79 -14.99
C PRO A 197 -19.68 9.81 -15.70
N GLY A 198 -20.09 8.74 -15.00
CA GLY A 198 -21.03 7.75 -15.55
C GLY A 198 -20.49 6.92 -16.72
N VAL A 199 -19.17 6.87 -16.91
CA VAL A 199 -18.54 6.08 -17.98
C VAL A 199 -17.60 5.04 -17.37
N PRO A 200 -17.75 3.74 -17.70
CA PRO A 200 -16.83 2.72 -17.22
C PRO A 200 -15.43 2.89 -17.86
N LEU A 201 -14.40 2.42 -17.15
CA LEU A 201 -13.01 2.49 -17.60
C LEU A 201 -12.53 1.11 -18.04
N ASN A 202 -12.30 0.92 -19.34
CA ASN A 202 -11.70 -0.27 -19.90
C ASN A 202 -10.18 -0.15 -19.91
N ILE A 203 -9.51 -1.13 -19.32
CA ILE A 203 -8.07 -1.16 -19.15
C ILE A 203 -7.53 -2.47 -19.67
N LYS A 204 -6.53 -2.41 -20.55
CA LYS A 204 -5.82 -3.57 -21.09
C LYS A 204 -4.37 -3.58 -20.64
N TRP A 205 -3.83 -4.73 -20.29
CA TRP A 205 -2.45 -4.91 -19.87
C TRP A 205 -1.84 -6.21 -20.39
N GLN A 206 -0.52 -6.24 -20.40
CA GLN A 206 0.29 -7.43 -20.52
C GLN A 206 0.77 -7.84 -19.12
N CYS A 207 0.33 -9.00 -18.66
CA CYS A 207 0.73 -9.63 -17.40
C CYS A 207 0.27 -11.08 -17.41
N THR A 208 1.07 -12.02 -16.90
CA THR A 208 0.70 -13.45 -16.83
C THR A 208 0.36 -13.90 -15.42
N ASN A 209 0.59 -13.05 -14.41
CA ASN A 209 0.19 -13.34 -13.04
C ASN A 209 -1.32 -13.50 -12.91
N LYS A 210 -1.75 -14.42 -12.04
CA LYS A 210 -3.16 -14.77 -11.79
C LYS A 210 -4.00 -13.58 -11.30
N PHE A 211 -3.37 -12.64 -10.61
CA PHE A 211 -4.03 -11.44 -10.10
C PHE A 211 -3.20 -10.21 -10.44
N VAL A 212 -3.90 -9.11 -10.72
CA VAL A 212 -3.35 -7.75 -10.82
C VAL A 212 -4.03 -6.91 -9.75
N ASN A 213 -3.26 -6.22 -8.93
CA ASN A 213 -3.84 -5.22 -8.04
C ASN A 213 -3.87 -3.87 -8.74
N ILE A 214 -4.97 -3.13 -8.55
CA ILE A 214 -5.11 -1.76 -9.02
C ILE A 214 -5.37 -0.90 -7.79
N VAL A 215 -4.45 0.01 -7.51
CA VAL A 215 -4.59 0.97 -6.42
C VAL A 215 -4.84 2.32 -7.06
N VAL A 216 -5.97 2.94 -6.70
CA VAL A 216 -6.27 4.31 -7.08
C VAL A 216 -5.92 5.22 -5.92
N SER A 217 -5.06 6.21 -6.20
CA SER A 217 -4.56 7.16 -5.21
C SER A 217 -4.86 8.60 -5.61
N ARG A 218 -5.17 9.43 -4.62
CA ARG A 218 -5.32 10.88 -4.77
C ARG A 218 -4.05 11.61 -4.36
N GLU A 219 -3.86 12.83 -4.84
CA GLU A 219 -2.77 13.69 -4.38
C GLU A 219 -3.02 14.15 -2.93
N SER A 220 -1.96 14.17 -2.11
CA SER A 220 -1.99 14.76 -0.78
C SER A 220 -2.01 16.28 -0.86
N GLY A 221 -2.82 16.92 -0.01
CA GLY A 221 -2.96 18.39 0.04
C GLY A 221 -1.86 19.10 0.84
N LEU A 222 -0.96 18.37 1.50
CA LEU A 222 0.12 18.94 2.31
C LEU A 222 1.43 19.03 1.50
N GLN A 223 2.38 19.84 1.97
CA GLN A 223 3.63 20.31 1.32
C GLN A 223 4.56 19.23 0.72
N GLN A 224 4.24 17.94 0.83
CA GLN A 224 4.92 16.85 0.15
C GLN A 224 3.96 16.22 -0.87
N LYS A 225 4.35 16.21 -2.14
CA LYS A 225 3.67 15.57 -3.29
C LYS A 225 3.64 14.04 -3.11
N SER A 226 2.87 13.60 -2.13
CA SER A 226 2.63 12.23 -1.73
C SER A 226 1.28 11.80 -2.29
N TRP A 227 1.13 10.53 -2.68
CA TRP A 227 -0.17 10.00 -3.07
C TRP A 227 -0.79 9.20 -1.91
N VAL A 228 -2.11 9.33 -1.75
CA VAL A 228 -2.86 8.66 -0.70
C VAL A 228 -3.80 7.65 -1.36
N PRO A 229 -3.66 6.34 -1.08
CA PRO A 229 -4.55 5.33 -1.64
C PRO A 229 -5.98 5.55 -1.14
N ILE A 230 -6.95 5.39 -2.02
CA ILE A 230 -8.39 5.55 -1.71
C ILE A 230 -9.25 4.40 -2.22
N ILE A 231 -8.81 3.66 -3.23
CA ILE A 231 -9.43 2.40 -3.66
C ILE A 231 -8.33 1.37 -3.90
N HIS A 232 -8.54 0.14 -3.44
CA HIS A 232 -7.72 -1.01 -3.80
C HIS A 232 -8.60 -2.10 -4.40
N LEU A 233 -8.34 -2.43 -5.65
CA LEU A 233 -9.00 -3.49 -6.39
C LEU A 233 -8.02 -4.65 -6.59
N LYS A 234 -8.46 -5.86 -6.33
CA LYS A 234 -7.75 -7.08 -6.70
C LYS A 234 -8.51 -7.74 -7.85
N VAL A 235 -7.87 -7.79 -9.01
CA VAL A 235 -8.50 -8.25 -10.26
C VAL A 235 -7.96 -9.62 -10.64
N ARG A 236 -8.86 -10.59 -10.86
CA ARG A 236 -8.48 -11.89 -11.45
C ARG A 236 -8.10 -11.68 -12.92
N ASN A 237 -6.86 -11.99 -13.27
CA ASN A 237 -6.33 -11.82 -14.61
C ASN A 237 -6.62 -13.05 -15.47
N SER A 238 -7.75 -13.06 -16.15
CA SER A 238 -8.11 -14.12 -17.11
C SER A 238 -7.91 -13.74 -18.57
N LYS A 239 -7.92 -12.45 -18.90
CA LYS A 239 -7.96 -11.94 -20.28
C LYS A 239 -6.91 -10.86 -20.59
N GLY A 240 -6.14 -10.41 -19.61
CA GLY A 240 -5.27 -9.24 -19.78
C GLY A 240 -6.04 -7.91 -19.90
N GLU A 241 -7.30 -7.87 -19.45
CA GLU A 241 -8.12 -6.67 -19.47
C GLU A 241 -9.13 -6.69 -18.31
N VAL A 242 -9.64 -5.50 -17.95
CA VAL A 242 -10.73 -5.32 -17.01
C VAL A 242 -11.56 -4.09 -17.38
N ILE A 243 -12.86 -4.18 -17.16
CA ILE A 243 -13.75 -3.03 -17.16
C ILE A 243 -14.01 -2.62 -15.70
N ILE A 244 -13.47 -1.47 -15.27
CA ILE A 244 -13.82 -0.86 -13.98
C ILE A 244 -15.20 -0.20 -14.14
N PRO A 245 -16.24 -0.65 -13.41
CA PRO A 245 -17.57 -0.10 -13.54
C PRO A 245 -17.66 1.34 -13.05
N GLU A 246 -18.60 2.11 -13.62
CA GLU A 246 -18.90 3.49 -13.20
C GLU A 246 -19.11 3.59 -11.68
N LYS A 247 -19.78 2.62 -11.06
CA LYS A 247 -20.07 2.61 -9.62
C LYS A 247 -18.81 2.63 -8.75
N ILE A 248 -17.71 2.03 -9.21
CA ILE A 248 -16.42 2.09 -8.50
C ILE A 248 -15.76 3.46 -8.73
N LEU A 249 -15.86 3.98 -9.95
CA LEU A 249 -15.31 5.30 -10.30
C LEU A 249 -16.06 6.44 -9.59
N ASP A 250 -17.35 6.28 -9.31
CA ASP A 250 -18.17 7.25 -8.58
C ASP A 250 -17.78 7.36 -7.10
N LEU A 251 -17.04 6.40 -6.56
CA LEU A 251 -16.44 6.50 -5.21
C LEU A 251 -15.26 7.48 -5.18
N LEU A 252 -14.72 7.85 -6.34
CA LEU A 252 -13.62 8.79 -6.43
C LEU A 252 -14.12 10.21 -6.14
N PRO A 253 -13.43 10.99 -5.28
CA PRO A 253 -13.78 12.38 -4.99
C PRO A 253 -13.40 13.34 -6.15
N THR A 254 -13.96 13.12 -7.34
CA THR A 254 -13.67 13.85 -8.59
C THR A 254 -13.97 15.35 -8.54
N LYS A 255 -14.86 15.77 -7.63
CA LYS A 255 -15.12 17.19 -7.35
C LYS A 255 -13.96 17.90 -6.64
N GLN A 256 -13.16 17.16 -5.86
CA GLN A 256 -12.05 17.70 -5.07
C GLN A 256 -10.70 17.52 -5.78
N TYR A 257 -10.52 16.41 -6.50
CA TYR A 257 -9.26 16.05 -7.14
C TYR A 257 -9.42 15.95 -8.64
N ARG A 258 -8.56 16.66 -9.38
CA ARG A 258 -8.56 16.69 -10.85
C ARG A 258 -7.80 15.53 -11.50
N ARG A 259 -7.05 14.76 -10.70
CA ARG A 259 -6.20 13.69 -11.17
C ARG A 259 -6.06 12.59 -10.13
N PHE A 260 -5.94 11.37 -10.60
CA PHE A 260 -5.76 10.17 -9.78
C PHE A 260 -4.63 9.33 -10.36
N LEU A 261 -3.78 8.80 -9.48
CA LEU A 261 -2.74 7.86 -9.84
C LEU A 261 -3.29 6.44 -9.76
N PHE A 262 -3.27 5.73 -10.88
CA PHE A 262 -3.57 4.31 -10.95
C PHE A 262 -2.26 3.54 -10.93
N THR A 263 -2.03 2.79 -9.87
CA THR A 263 -0.89 1.88 -9.75
C THR A 263 -1.38 0.46 -10.00
N PHE A 264 -0.86 -0.16 -11.07
CA PHE A 264 -1.08 -1.56 -11.37
C PHE A 264 0.09 -2.36 -10.81
N SER A 265 -0.18 -3.35 -9.96
CA SER A 265 0.85 -4.22 -9.40
C SER A 265 0.64 -5.69 -9.76
N SER A 266 1.77 -6.34 -9.98
CA SER A 266 1.91 -7.78 -10.10
C SER A 266 2.94 -8.19 -9.05
N GLU A 267 2.54 -9.05 -8.11
CA GLU A 267 3.31 -9.32 -6.88
C GLU A 267 3.63 -10.82 -6.72
N SER A 268 4.76 -11.08 -6.10
CA SER A 268 5.11 -12.37 -5.49
C SER A 268 5.61 -12.10 -4.07
N LYS A 269 5.12 -12.87 -3.10
CA LYS A 269 5.49 -12.68 -1.69
C LYS A 269 5.42 -13.97 -0.90
N PHE A 270 6.30 -14.07 0.09
CA PHE A 270 6.27 -15.11 1.11
C PHE A 270 6.80 -14.57 2.43
N SER A 271 6.56 -15.30 3.51
CA SER A 271 7.14 -15.01 4.82
C SER A 271 8.20 -16.05 5.16
N THR A 272 9.30 -15.61 5.75
CA THR A 272 10.34 -16.49 6.30
C THR A 272 10.75 -16.01 7.68
N ASN A 273 11.58 -16.78 8.38
CA ASN A 273 12.19 -16.39 9.65
C ASN A 273 13.70 -16.24 9.45
N LEU A 274 14.31 -15.32 10.19
CA LEU A 274 15.77 -15.20 10.28
C LEU A 274 16.22 -15.69 11.64
N ASN A 275 17.31 -16.45 11.67
CA ASN A 275 17.87 -16.86 12.96
C ASN A 275 18.32 -15.61 13.74
N GLY A 276 17.93 -15.54 15.01
CA GLY A 276 18.21 -14.39 15.88
C GLY A 276 17.31 -13.17 15.71
N TYR A 277 16.35 -13.17 14.77
CA TYR A 277 15.33 -12.13 14.65
C TYR A 277 13.97 -12.64 15.18
N PRO A 278 13.26 -11.89 16.05
CA PRO A 278 12.12 -12.40 16.79
C PRO A 278 10.81 -12.54 15.99
N ASP A 279 10.68 -11.86 14.85
CA ASP A 279 9.44 -11.83 14.06
C ASP A 279 9.65 -12.45 12.66
N SER A 280 8.55 -12.77 11.96
CA SER A 280 8.65 -13.18 10.56
C SER A 280 9.00 -12.00 9.65
N VAL A 281 9.82 -12.30 8.64
CA VAL A 281 10.24 -11.37 7.60
C VAL A 281 9.38 -11.56 6.36
N LEU A 282 8.73 -10.50 5.91
CA LEU A 282 8.07 -10.46 4.61
C LEU A 282 9.13 -10.29 3.51
N VAL A 283 9.11 -11.19 2.53
CA VAL A 283 9.94 -11.07 1.34
C VAL A 283 9.02 -10.87 0.15
N GLU A 284 9.21 -9.77 -0.58
CA GLU A 284 8.31 -9.34 -1.64
C GLU A 284 9.07 -8.90 -2.89
N SER A 285 8.54 -9.31 -4.04
CA SER A 285 8.95 -8.80 -5.34
C SER A 285 7.72 -8.32 -6.10
N ALA A 286 7.81 -7.15 -6.72
CA ALA A 286 6.69 -6.57 -7.46
C ALA A 286 7.12 -5.91 -8.77
N SER A 287 6.27 -6.01 -9.77
CA SER A 287 6.29 -5.14 -10.94
C SER A 287 5.14 -4.16 -10.82
N LEU A 288 5.44 -2.87 -11.04
CA LEU A 288 4.51 -1.75 -10.90
C LEU A 288 4.46 -0.95 -12.20
N HIS A 289 3.25 -0.58 -12.63
CA HIS A 289 3.03 0.40 -13.67
C HIS A 289 2.09 1.49 -13.15
N ASN A 290 2.61 2.70 -13.06
CA ASN A 290 1.90 3.89 -12.61
C ASN A 290 1.40 4.71 -13.81
N ILE A 291 0.10 5.00 -13.84
CA ILE A 291 -0.53 5.86 -14.85
C ILE A 291 -1.32 6.96 -14.15
N LEU A 292 -1.10 8.20 -14.58
CA LEU A 292 -1.84 9.35 -14.10
C LEU A 292 -3.04 9.64 -15.02
N LEU A 293 -4.25 9.55 -14.48
CA LEU A 293 -5.48 9.88 -15.19
C LEU A 293 -6.07 11.20 -14.70
N ASN A 294 -6.46 12.06 -15.63
CA ASN A 294 -7.20 13.28 -15.33
C ASN A 294 -8.69 12.97 -15.22
N VAL A 295 -9.41 13.79 -14.46
CA VAL A 295 -10.88 13.84 -14.49
C VAL A 295 -11.27 14.69 -15.71
N GLY A 296 -12.00 14.10 -16.64
CA GLY A 296 -12.54 14.81 -17.79
C GLY A 296 -13.83 15.56 -17.42
N SER A 297 -14.06 16.66 -18.15
CA SER A 297 -15.28 17.47 -18.08
C SER A 297 -16.39 16.88 -18.95
#